data_AF-A0A821M688-F1
#
_entry.id   AF-A0A821M688-F1
#
_cell.length_a   1.000
_cell.length_b   1.000
_cell.length_c   1.000
_cell.angle_alpha   90.00
_cell.angle_beta   90.00
_cell.angle_gamma   90.00
#
_symmetry.space_group_name_H-M   'P 1'
#
loop_
_entity.id
_entity.type
_entity.pdbx_description
1 polymer ?
#
loop_
_entity_poly.entity_id
_entity_poly.type
_entity_poly.pdbx_seq_one_letter_code
_entity_poly.pdbx_strand_id
1 'polypeptide(L)'
;MNNCTDLNLGLDFLLPSSPIIKLNESVTVKIRLTSPPHRINENDTMTLQWQVDKTSSECQDCLKWESKQFYFNIDNFHHYQTMIVTRVKDGSETTIRPIMNGGGYDKVRSDVYRLLFR
;
A
#
# COMPACT_ATOMS: atom_id res chain seq x y z
N MET A 1 23.05 13.90 16.01
CA MET A 1 21.59 13.83 15.82
C MET A 1 21.26 12.39 15.48
N ASN A 2 20.74 11.63 16.47
CA ASN A 2 20.36 10.24 16.26
C ASN A 2 19.09 10.21 15.41
N ASN A 3 19.18 9.69 14.19
CA ASN A 3 18.01 9.26 13.45
C ASN A 3 17.40 8.07 14.21
N CYS A 4 16.47 8.35 15.12
CA CYS A 4 15.56 7.33 15.65
C CYS A 4 14.57 6.94 14.53
N THR A 5 15.08 6.33 13.46
CA THR A 5 14.25 5.55 12.55
C THR A 5 13.83 4.32 13.32
N ASP A 6 12.57 4.29 13.74
CA ASP A 6 11.97 3.07 14.27
C ASP A 6 11.93 2.05 13.13
N LEU A 7 12.89 1.13 13.14
CA LEU A 7 13.05 0.07 12.14
C LEU A 7 11.85 -0.89 12.10
N ASN A 8 10.92 -0.79 13.06
CA ASN A 8 9.74 -1.63 13.13
C ASN A 8 8.54 -1.05 12.36
N LEU A 9 8.59 0.21 11.90
CA LEU A 9 7.53 0.78 11.07
C LEU A 9 7.59 0.22 9.66
N GLY A 10 6.51 -0.44 9.25
CA GLY A 10 6.41 -1.05 7.93
C GLY A 10 5.01 -1.53 7.59
N LEU A 11 4.85 -1.95 6.34
CA LEU A 11 3.66 -2.60 5.82
C LEU A 11 3.92 -4.10 5.65
N ASP A 12 2.88 -4.90 5.88
CA ASP A 12 2.87 -6.33 5.60
C ASP A 12 1.70 -6.67 4.68
N PHE A 13 1.93 -7.60 3.75
CA PHE A 13 1.01 -7.91 2.68
C PHE A 13 0.76 -9.42 2.55
N LEU A 14 -0.50 -9.79 2.34
CA LEU A 14 -0.87 -11.11 1.84
C LEU A 14 -1.47 -10.97 0.45
N LEU A 15 -0.76 -11.50 -0.54
CA LEU A 15 -1.15 -11.58 -1.94
C LEU A 15 -0.38 -12.73 -2.62
N PRO A 16 -0.82 -13.21 -3.79
CA PRO A 16 -0.04 -14.15 -4.58
C PRO A 16 1.33 -13.56 -4.94
N SER A 17 2.39 -14.38 -4.94
CA SER A 17 3.78 -13.91 -5.18
C SER A 17 4.01 -13.29 -6.56
N SER A 18 3.17 -13.63 -7.54
CA SER A 18 3.13 -12.98 -8.86
C SER A 18 1.67 -12.93 -9.34
N PRO A 19 0.91 -11.90 -8.96
CA PRO A 19 -0.50 -11.83 -9.30
C PRO A 19 -0.64 -11.46 -10.77
N ILE A 20 -1.05 -12.45 -11.57
CA ILE A 20 -1.51 -12.25 -12.94
C ILE A 20 -3.03 -12.02 -12.85
N ILE A 21 -3.49 -10.85 -13.28
CA ILE A 21 -4.90 -10.47 -13.31
C ILE A 21 -5.31 -10.36 -14.78
N LYS A 22 -6.18 -11.24 -15.27
CA LYS A 22 -6.72 -11.09 -16.63
C LYS A 22 -7.74 -9.97 -16.69
N LEU A 23 -8.09 -9.53 -17.91
CA LEU A 23 -9.13 -8.52 -18.10
C LEU A 23 -10.43 -8.89 -17.38
N ASN A 24 -10.96 -7.96 -16.59
CA ASN A 24 -12.15 -8.10 -15.74
C ASN A 24 -12.00 -9.09 -14.55
N GLU A 25 -10.84 -9.72 -14.36
CA GLU A 25 -10.55 -10.47 -13.14
C GLU A 25 -10.05 -9.53 -12.03
N SER A 26 -10.07 -10.04 -10.80
CA SER A 26 -9.62 -9.31 -9.62
C SER A 26 -8.75 -10.17 -8.73
N VAL A 27 -7.84 -9.53 -8.00
CA VAL A 27 -7.07 -10.15 -6.93
C VAL A 27 -7.31 -9.40 -5.62
N THR A 28 -7.26 -10.14 -4.53
CA THR A 28 -7.35 -9.59 -3.17
C THR A 28 -5.95 -9.39 -2.63
N VAL A 29 -5.68 -8.17 -2.14
CA VAL A 29 -4.48 -7.84 -1.37
C VAL A 29 -4.91 -7.49 0.05
N LYS A 30 -4.40 -8.22 1.04
CA LYS A 30 -4.59 -7.88 2.44
C LYS A 30 -3.39 -7.10 2.94
N ILE A 31 -3.66 -5.99 3.63
CA ILE A 31 -2.64 -5.03 4.07
C ILE A 31 -2.79 -4.81 5.57
N ARG A 32 -1.69 -4.79 6.31
CA ARG A 32 -1.64 -4.34 7.70
C ARG A 32 -0.35 -3.56 7.97
N LEU A 33 -0.25 -2.98 9.15
CA LEU A 33 0.99 -2.43 9.65
C LEU A 33 1.75 -3.46 10.49
N THR A 34 3.07 -3.39 10.48
CA THR A 34 3.94 -4.23 11.33
C THR A 34 4.03 -3.74 12.78
N SER A 35 3.72 -2.46 13.02
CA SER A 35 3.74 -1.82 14.33
C SER A 35 2.67 -0.72 14.41
N PRO A 36 2.25 -0.31 15.61
CA PRO A 36 1.28 0.78 15.75
C PRO A 36 1.89 2.11 15.28
N PRO A 37 1.09 3.00 14.67
CA PRO A 37 1.55 4.35 14.37
C PRO A 37 1.93 5.09 15.65
N HIS A 38 2.98 5.93 15.59
CA HIS A 38 3.34 6.79 16.72
C HIS A 38 2.30 7.90 16.93
N ARG A 39 2.06 8.29 18.18
CA ARG A 39 1.29 9.50 18.47
C ARG A 39 2.17 10.74 18.23
N ILE A 40 1.83 11.55 17.23
CA ILE A 40 2.52 12.80 16.88
C ILE A 40 1.49 13.93 16.91
N ASN A 41 1.74 14.97 17.71
CA ASN A 41 0.81 16.09 17.89
C ASN A 41 -0.62 15.62 18.23
N GLU A 42 -0.74 14.68 19.19
CA GLU A 42 -1.99 14.05 19.62
C GLU A 42 -2.72 13.20 18.56
N ASN A 43 -2.19 13.09 17.34
CA ASN A 43 -2.72 12.23 16.30
C ASN A 43 -1.93 10.92 16.24
N ASP A 44 -2.61 9.80 16.45
CA ASP A 44 -2.09 8.43 16.33
C ASP A 44 -2.64 7.68 15.11
N THR A 45 -3.17 8.41 14.14
CA THR A 45 -3.69 7.85 12.90
C THR A 45 -2.65 7.94 11.78
N MET A 46 -2.50 6.83 11.06
CA MET A 46 -1.81 6.74 9.79
C MET A 46 -2.83 6.51 8.67
N THR A 47 -2.72 7.28 7.59
CA THR A 47 -3.50 7.08 6.39
C THR A 47 -2.63 6.44 5.31
N LEU A 48 -3.15 5.40 4.68
CA LEU A 48 -2.51 4.72 3.56
C LEU A 48 -3.38 4.88 2.31
N GLN A 49 -2.80 5.42 1.26
CA GLN A 49 -3.39 5.49 -0.07
C GLN A 49 -2.47 4.81 -1.09
N TRP A 50 -2.97 4.61 -2.31
CA TRP A 50 -2.23 3.98 -3.38
C TRP A 50 -2.21 4.87 -4.61
N GLN A 51 -1.11 4.80 -5.35
CA GLN A 51 -1.00 5.43 -6.66
C GLN A 51 -0.21 4.53 -7.59
N VAL A 52 -0.50 4.64 -8.88
CA VAL A 52 0.30 3.99 -9.91
C VAL A 52 1.68 4.64 -9.97
N ASP A 53 2.70 3.82 -10.07
CA ASP A 53 4.05 4.30 -10.32
C ASP A 53 4.16 4.72 -11.79
N LYS A 54 4.62 5.95 -12.03
CA LYS A 54 4.63 6.54 -13.37
C LYS A 54 5.95 6.26 -14.06
N THR A 55 6.23 4.99 -14.33
CA THR A 55 7.33 4.60 -15.23
C THR A 55 6.83 4.57 -16.67
N SER A 56 7.71 4.78 -17.64
CA SER A 56 7.32 4.99 -19.06
C SER A 56 6.83 3.74 -19.78
N SER A 57 7.05 2.54 -19.23
CA SER A 57 6.70 1.26 -19.85
C SER A 57 5.45 0.59 -19.27
N GLU A 58 4.96 1.07 -18.13
CA GLU A 58 3.84 0.47 -17.42
C GLU A 58 2.50 1.04 -17.86
N CYS A 59 1.46 0.21 -17.81
CA CYS A 59 0.11 0.66 -18.10
C CYS A 59 -0.45 1.45 -16.90
N GLN A 60 -0.72 2.73 -17.11
CA GLN A 60 -1.07 3.65 -16.02
C GLN A 60 -2.55 3.59 -15.60
N ASP A 61 -3.41 3.04 -16.45
CA ASP A 61 -4.87 3.00 -16.26
C ASP A 61 -5.47 1.60 -16.50
N CYS A 62 -4.63 0.56 -16.47
CA CYS A 62 -5.06 -0.83 -16.61
C CYS A 62 -5.70 -1.40 -15.34
N LEU A 63 -5.47 -0.80 -14.18
CA LEU A 63 -5.99 -1.26 -12.90
C LEU A 63 -6.93 -0.26 -12.27
N LYS A 64 -7.91 -0.78 -11.52
CA LYS A 64 -8.68 -0.03 -10.52
C LYS A 64 -8.65 -0.77 -9.18
N TRP A 65 -8.91 -0.05 -8.10
CA TRP A 65 -9.11 -0.64 -6.78
C TRP A 65 -10.23 0.06 -6.01
N GLU A 66 -10.96 -0.70 -5.18
CA GLU A 66 -12.16 -0.21 -4.51
C GLU A 66 -11.85 0.62 -3.25
N SER A 67 -10.82 0.23 -2.49
CA SER A 67 -10.39 0.91 -1.27
C SER A 67 -9.29 1.94 -1.57
N LYS A 68 -9.69 3.19 -1.85
CA LYS A 68 -8.72 4.26 -2.18
C LYS A 68 -7.88 4.72 -0.99
N GLN A 69 -8.38 4.53 0.23
CA GLN A 69 -7.73 4.95 1.45
C GLN A 69 -8.02 3.98 2.60
N PHE A 70 -6.99 3.70 3.39
CA PHE A 70 -7.03 2.92 4.62
C PHE A 70 -6.61 3.80 5.79
N TYR A 71 -7.15 3.49 6.98
CA TYR A 71 -6.85 4.19 8.22
C TYR A 71 -6.37 3.21 9.26
N PHE A 72 -5.21 3.49 9.83
CA PHE A 72 -4.60 2.68 10.87
C PHE A 72 -4.36 3.50 12.13
N ASN A 73 -4.58 2.91 13.29
CA ASN A 73 -4.30 3.49 14.61
C ASN A 73 -3.83 2.36 15.57
N ILE A 74 -3.65 2.70 16.84
CA ILE A 74 -3.18 1.73 17.85
C ILE A 74 -4.11 0.52 18.02
N ASP A 75 -5.40 0.67 17.73
CA ASP A 75 -6.39 -0.39 17.94
C ASP A 75 -6.48 -1.36 16.75
N ASN A 76 -6.16 -0.91 15.54
CA ASN A 76 -6.41 -1.69 14.31
C ASN A 76 -5.16 -1.96 13.45
N PHE A 77 -3.97 -1.46 13.83
CA PHE A 77 -2.74 -1.59 13.02
C PHE A 77 -2.43 -3.03 12.60
N HIS A 78 -2.74 -3.99 13.46
CA HIS A 78 -2.46 -5.43 13.27
C HIS A 78 -3.56 -6.15 12.48
N HIS A 79 -4.71 -5.52 12.26
CA HIS A 79 -5.80 -6.08 11.49
C HIS A 79 -5.57 -5.88 10.00
N TYR A 80 -5.74 -6.96 9.24
CA TYR A 80 -5.71 -6.89 7.78
C TYR A 80 -6.92 -6.12 7.25
N GLN A 81 -6.65 -5.07 6.49
CA GLN A 81 -7.62 -4.38 5.66
C GLN A 81 -7.48 -4.86 4.21
N THR A 82 -8.59 -4.86 3.47
CA THR A 82 -8.67 -5.48 2.15
C THR A 82 -8.69 -4.46 1.03
N MET A 83 -7.81 -4.64 0.05
CA MET A 83 -7.86 -3.98 -1.26
C MET A 83 -8.20 -5.02 -2.32
N ILE A 84 -9.22 -4.74 -3.13
CA ILE A 84 -9.53 -5.51 -4.34
C ILE A 84 -8.95 -4.75 -5.51
N VAL A 85 -8.06 -5.39 -6.28
CA VAL A 85 -7.44 -4.82 -7.47
C VAL A 85 -8.01 -5.54 -8.68
N THR A 86 -8.60 -4.80 -9.62
CA THR A 86 -9.24 -5.32 -10.82
C THR A 86 -8.53 -4.81 -12.05
N ARG A 87 -8.27 -5.68 -13.03
CA ARG A 87 -7.80 -5.25 -14.35
C ARG A 87 -8.98 -4.80 -15.20
N VAL A 88 -8.92 -3.58 -15.70
CA VAL A 88 -9.96 -2.94 -16.52
C VAL A 88 -9.56 -2.70 -17.97
N LYS A 89 -8.26 -2.81 -18.28
CA LYS A 89 -7.73 -2.76 -19.65
C LYS A 89 -6.60 -3.76 -19.83
N ASP A 90 -6.45 -4.25 -21.05
CA ASP A 90 -5.25 -4.98 -21.45
C ASP A 90 -4.06 -4.03 -21.58
N GLY A 91 -2.88 -4.49 -21.19
CA GLY A 91 -1.66 -3.71 -21.27
C GLY A 91 -0.51 -4.41 -20.56
N SER A 92 0.64 -3.73 -20.51
CA SER A 92 1.80 -4.17 -19.75
C SER A 92 1.50 -4.25 -18.25
N GLU A 93 2.51 -4.66 -17.49
CA GLU A 93 2.45 -4.67 -16.03
C GLU A 93 2.20 -3.27 -15.46
N THR A 94 1.61 -3.24 -14.26
CA THR A 94 1.33 -2.01 -13.52
C THR A 94 1.86 -2.18 -12.11
N THR A 95 2.74 -1.27 -11.70
CA THR A 95 3.24 -1.14 -10.33
C THR A 95 2.42 -0.08 -9.61
N ILE A 96 1.98 -0.38 -8.40
CA ILE A 96 1.44 0.64 -7.48
C ILE A 96 2.38 0.81 -6.29
N ARG A 97 2.44 2.02 -5.78
CA ARG A 97 3.20 2.35 -4.56
C ARG A 97 2.29 2.99 -3.51
N PRO A 98 2.55 2.73 -2.22
CA PRO A 98 1.79 3.35 -1.15
C PRO A 98 2.17 4.82 -0.96
N ILE A 99 1.19 5.61 -0.55
CA ILE A 99 1.37 6.96 0.00
C ILE A 99 0.97 6.85 1.47
N MET A 100 1.95 7.03 2.36
CA MET A 100 1.77 6.90 3.79
C MET A 100 1.87 8.27 4.43
N ASN A 101 0.88 8.66 5.24
CA ASN A 101 0.90 9.92 5.97
C ASN A 101 0.51 9.71 7.43
N GLY A 102 1.25 10.35 8.34
CA GLY A 102 0.96 10.32 9.77
C GLY A 102 1.64 9.17 10.51
N GLY A 103 1.69 9.32 11.83
CA GLY A 103 2.20 8.30 12.75
C GLY A 103 3.67 7.88 12.57
N GLY A 104 4.49 8.72 11.94
CA GLY A 104 5.89 8.44 11.63
C GLY A 104 6.09 7.64 10.33
N TYR A 105 5.02 7.07 9.77
CA TYR A 105 5.03 6.34 8.52
C TYR A 105 5.28 7.23 7.30
N ASP A 106 5.08 8.53 7.42
CA ASP A 106 5.46 9.55 6.43
C ASP A 106 6.98 9.58 6.15
N LYS A 107 7.79 9.08 7.10
CA LYS A 107 9.25 8.98 6.96
C LYS A 107 9.72 7.61 6.45
N VAL A 108 8.80 6.66 6.30
CA VAL A 108 9.11 5.31 5.80
C VAL A 108 9.22 5.35 4.28
N ARG A 109 10.25 4.69 3.76
CA ARG A 109 10.52 4.60 2.32
C ARG A 109 9.40 3.84 1.59
N SER A 110 8.55 4.56 0.85
CA SER A 110 7.44 3.94 0.10
C SER A 110 7.88 3.01 -1.04
N ASP A 111 9.08 3.20 -1.57
CA ASP A 111 9.59 2.47 -2.73
C ASP A 111 9.88 0.98 -2.46
N VAL A 112 10.07 0.61 -1.19
CA VAL A 112 10.30 -0.81 -0.78
C VAL A 112 8.99 -1.60 -0.64
N TYR A 113 7.83 -0.94 -0.74
CA TYR A 113 6.50 -1.54 -0.59
C TYR A 113 5.69 -1.51 -1.89
N ARG A 114 6.37 -1.52 -3.03
CA ARG A 114 5.74 -1.58 -4.35
C ARG A 114 5.03 -2.93 -4.56
N LEU A 115 3.85 -2.89 -5.17
CA LEU A 115 3.11 -4.07 -5.60
C LEU A 115 3.05 -4.09 -7.13
N LEU A 116 3.54 -5.16 -7.72
CA LEU A 116 3.56 -5.39 -9.17
C LEU A 116 2.42 -6.33 -9.56
N PHE A 117 1.62 -5.91 -10.55
CA PHE A 117 0.56 -6.73 -11.13
C PHE A 117 0.78 -6.91 -12.63
N ARG A 118 0.56 -8.13 -13.10
CA ARG A 118 0.72 -8.53 -14.50
C ARG A 118 -0.60 -8.86 -15.15
#